data_AF-K6YLE4-F1
#
_entry.id   AF-K6YLE4-F1
#
_cell.length_a   1.000
_cell.length_b   1.000
_cell.length_c   1.000
_cell.angle_alpha   90.00
_cell.angle_beta   90.00
_cell.angle_gamma   90.00
#
_symmetry.space_group_name_H-M   'P 1'
#
loop_
_entity.id
_entity.type
_entity.pdbx_description
1 polymer ?
#
loop_
_entity_poly.entity_id
_entity_poly.type
_entity_poly.pdbx_seq_one_letter_code
_entity_poly.pdbx_strand_id
1 'polypeptide(L)'
;MKIQSGFSLLEVLIATAIMLFGIAGYVQLQSHYIKLDHTLNLRQQALTLATKKLDDLNSFSVLQRSAGQISYQDISSDTGGLIAAGEISVNLWREQTQTIPFDLHWRVTNMYFVDTDNDDEADTWLPEGNANLPETLPAIAPKKTLLISVSWQDQFGEALEVTLSSQLTPVPFARSAQAANMNLGSDTPLRVIYQPPIDDIDVLHNVSSTQAIQGRAPIIDAVGENITVEIEQTRFEITIPEYEKTNIENQLIVNCNCRLAEPGLGKTPAMTVIESQGLVTKLGQNVIKGRGTAANAQHFQCDQCCNNHHDNPDSVATQNYYRLENGAAHHHYKRLGENSFQEATLAGDEYQEVCRFKQVDGFYHLAADWELLSITEFEIRHLHLENNQNAYTHFIRQRLKAYIQGNGVLPQLGGRDIQLPTGQFQMVGRALYMERLYRQDTEYLNEIIIDGDENWLARVPFYDVNVTLVANWHSSDVQTVNILQQAIQTVENVEQDYYASYQRGVIETLMLGRSRIHASMSGSNSGVVGHSPLSPFEASRTTDGSGIEVNVQP
;
A
#
# COMPACT_ATOMS: atom_id res chain seq x y z
N MET A 1 -28.12 -66.95 15.88
CA MET A 1 -26.98 -66.24 16.51
C MET A 1 -25.92 -66.01 15.45
N LYS A 2 -25.65 -64.75 15.08
CA LYS A 2 -24.49 -64.40 14.23
C LYS A 2 -23.22 -64.58 15.06
N ILE A 3 -22.28 -65.38 14.58
CA ILE A 3 -20.97 -65.58 15.22
C ILE A 3 -20.17 -64.33 14.94
N GLN A 4 -19.89 -63.53 15.98
CA GLN A 4 -18.88 -62.47 15.92
C GLN A 4 -17.51 -63.15 15.81
N SER A 5 -16.89 -63.10 14.64
CA SER A 5 -15.49 -63.42 14.45
C SER A 5 -14.66 -62.34 15.14
N GLY A 6 -14.08 -62.66 16.31
CA GLY A 6 -13.15 -61.76 16.98
C GLY A 6 -11.92 -61.49 16.11
N PHE A 7 -11.45 -60.26 16.12
CA PHE A 7 -10.25 -59.83 15.40
C PHE A 7 -9.05 -60.69 15.80
N SER A 8 -8.29 -61.16 14.80
CA SER A 8 -7.05 -61.91 15.01
C SER A 8 -5.99 -60.98 15.62
N LEU A 9 -5.22 -61.46 16.61
CA LEU A 9 -4.09 -60.73 17.21
C LEU A 9 -3.10 -60.22 16.14
N LEU A 10 -2.95 -60.98 15.04
CA LEU A 10 -2.10 -60.63 13.91
C LEU A 10 -2.61 -59.37 13.18
N GLU A 11 -3.92 -59.24 13.05
CA GLU A 11 -4.58 -58.14 12.34
C GLU A 11 -4.45 -56.83 13.12
N VAL A 12 -4.56 -56.91 14.45
CA VAL A 12 -4.28 -55.77 15.35
C VAL A 12 -2.80 -55.37 15.27
N LEU A 13 -1.87 -56.33 15.27
CA LEU A 13 -0.43 -56.05 15.15
C LEU A 13 -0.06 -55.38 13.81
N ILE A 14 -0.63 -55.85 12.71
CA ILE A 14 -0.41 -55.25 11.38
C ILE A 14 -1.00 -53.83 11.35
N ALA A 15 -2.21 -53.62 11.86
CA ALA A 15 -2.82 -52.30 11.94
C ALA A 15 -1.99 -51.33 12.81
N THR A 16 -1.49 -51.78 13.97
CA THR A 16 -0.61 -50.98 14.82
C THR A 16 0.72 -50.66 14.13
N ALA A 17 1.32 -51.61 13.42
CA ALA A 17 2.55 -51.36 12.66
C ALA A 17 2.33 -50.32 11.54
N ILE A 18 1.25 -50.45 10.76
CA ILE A 18 0.90 -49.49 9.71
C ILE A 18 0.63 -48.10 10.31
N MET A 19 -0.07 -48.01 11.44
CA MET A 19 -0.28 -46.74 12.14
C MET A 19 1.03 -46.13 12.64
N LEU A 20 1.94 -46.93 13.21
CA LEU A 20 3.24 -46.44 13.68
C LEU A 20 4.10 -45.89 12.53
N PHE A 21 4.16 -46.60 11.40
CA PHE A 21 4.87 -46.12 10.21
C PHE A 21 4.19 -44.90 9.58
N GLY A 22 2.86 -44.87 9.56
CA GLY A 22 2.08 -43.72 9.05
C GLY A 22 2.28 -42.46 9.89
N ILE A 23 2.25 -42.59 11.22
CA ILE A 23 2.50 -41.48 12.15
C ILE A 23 3.95 -41.00 12.04
N ALA A 24 4.92 -41.92 11.98
CA ALA A 24 6.33 -41.55 11.82
C ALA A 24 6.60 -40.81 10.50
N GLY A 25 6.02 -41.31 9.38
CA GLY A 25 6.11 -40.66 8.08
C GLY A 25 5.44 -39.28 8.07
N TYR A 26 4.27 -39.14 8.70
CA TYR A 26 3.56 -37.87 8.81
C TYR A 26 4.35 -36.83 9.62
N VAL A 27 4.91 -37.22 10.77
CA VAL A 27 5.73 -36.32 11.61
C VAL A 27 6.99 -35.87 10.88
N GLN A 28 7.64 -36.77 10.13
CA GLN A 28 8.84 -36.43 9.35
C GLN A 28 8.50 -35.46 8.21
N LEU A 29 7.36 -35.64 7.55
CA LEU A 29 6.87 -34.75 6.51
C LEU A 29 6.50 -33.36 7.08
N GLN A 30 5.78 -33.31 8.20
CA GLN A 30 5.45 -32.05 8.90
C GLN A 30 6.71 -31.30 9.34
N SER A 31 7.69 -32.00 9.90
CA SER A 31 8.97 -31.40 10.27
C SER A 31 9.70 -30.81 9.05
N HIS A 32 9.65 -31.49 7.90
CA HIS A 32 10.24 -30.98 6.66
C HIS A 32 9.52 -29.74 6.12
N TYR A 33 8.18 -29.72 6.17
CA TYR A 33 7.40 -28.54 5.76
C TYR A 33 7.67 -27.32 6.64
N ILE A 34 7.74 -27.49 7.96
CA ILE A 34 8.05 -26.38 8.89
C ILE A 34 9.46 -25.82 8.62
N LYS A 35 10.43 -26.67 8.27
CA LYS A 35 11.78 -26.23 7.89
C LYS A 35 11.78 -25.42 6.60
N LEU A 36 11.05 -25.88 5.58
CA LEU A 36 10.94 -25.20 4.29
C LEU A 36 10.29 -23.83 4.43
N ASP A 37 9.18 -23.76 5.16
CA ASP A 37 8.43 -22.53 5.39
C ASP A 37 9.29 -21.45 6.08
N HIS A 38 9.97 -21.84 7.17
CA HIS A 38 10.87 -20.93 7.86
C HIS A 38 12.03 -20.44 6.98
N THR A 39 12.62 -21.33 6.18
CA THR A 39 13.73 -20.98 5.27
C THR A 39 13.28 -20.03 4.17
N LEU A 40 12.08 -20.23 3.63
CA LEU A 40 11.47 -19.34 2.63
C LEU A 40 11.20 -17.96 3.21
N ASN A 41 10.69 -17.88 4.43
CA ASN A 41 10.47 -16.62 5.14
C ASN A 41 11.78 -15.83 5.32
N LEU A 42 12.84 -16.46 5.85
CA LEU A 42 14.15 -15.81 6.00
C LEU A 42 14.72 -15.31 4.67
N ARG A 43 14.57 -16.11 3.62
CA ARG A 43 15.01 -15.73 2.28
C ARG A 43 14.23 -14.54 1.73
N GLN A 44 12.93 -14.47 1.97
CA GLN A 44 12.10 -13.32 1.60
C GLN A 44 12.55 -12.08 2.35
N GLN A 45 12.76 -12.16 3.67
CA GLN A 45 13.25 -11.03 4.47
C GLN A 45 14.61 -10.52 3.98
N ALA A 46 15.52 -11.44 3.61
CA ALA A 46 16.81 -11.08 3.03
C ALA A 46 16.66 -10.35 1.68
N LEU A 47 15.74 -10.79 0.83
CA LEU A 47 15.43 -10.11 -0.45
C LEU A 47 14.79 -8.73 -0.21
N THR A 48 13.85 -8.62 0.73
CA THR A 48 13.26 -7.34 1.13
C THR A 48 14.31 -6.37 1.64
N LEU A 49 15.27 -6.83 2.46
CA LEU A 49 16.38 -6.03 2.94
C LEU A 49 17.31 -5.59 1.79
N ALA A 50 17.60 -6.48 0.84
CA ALA A 50 18.40 -6.14 -0.34
C ALA A 50 17.70 -5.08 -1.22
N THR A 51 16.38 -5.20 -1.43
CA THR A 51 15.57 -4.22 -2.16
C THR A 51 15.51 -2.88 -1.45
N LYS A 52 15.26 -2.88 -0.12
CA LYS A 52 15.32 -1.65 0.70
C LYS A 52 16.67 -0.96 0.57
N LYS A 53 17.77 -1.73 0.53
CA LYS A 53 19.09 -1.14 0.31
C LYS A 53 19.27 -0.58 -1.09
N LEU A 54 18.73 -1.24 -2.12
CA LEU A 54 18.75 -0.70 -3.48
C LEU A 54 17.99 0.63 -3.56
N ASP A 55 16.81 0.71 -2.97
CA ASP A 55 15.98 1.93 -2.94
C ASP A 55 16.67 3.06 -2.16
N ASP A 56 17.30 2.72 -1.03
CA ASP A 56 18.14 3.63 -0.26
C ASP A 56 19.28 4.22 -1.10
N LEU A 57 19.97 3.40 -1.90
CA LEU A 57 21.02 3.88 -2.82
C LEU A 57 20.44 4.69 -4.00
N ASN A 58 19.21 4.43 -4.43
CA ASN A 58 18.52 5.20 -5.47
C ASN A 58 18.03 6.57 -4.98
N SER A 59 17.96 6.80 -3.66
CA SER A 59 17.36 8.01 -3.05
C SER A 59 18.24 9.27 -3.10
N PHE A 60 19.35 9.26 -3.85
CA PHE A 60 20.25 10.43 -3.92
C PHE A 60 19.57 11.65 -4.53
N SER A 61 19.87 12.82 -3.97
CA SER A 61 19.24 14.11 -4.36
C SER A 61 20.16 15.00 -5.19
N VAL A 62 21.47 14.75 -5.13
CA VAL A 62 22.50 15.51 -5.83
C VAL A 62 23.54 14.58 -6.45
N LEU A 63 24.23 15.03 -7.50
CA LEU A 63 25.24 14.22 -8.16
C LEU A 63 26.62 14.32 -7.50
N GLN A 64 26.98 15.53 -7.08
CA GLN A 64 28.25 15.84 -6.43
C GLN A 64 28.09 15.81 -4.91
N ARG A 65 29.20 15.57 -4.21
CA ARG A 65 29.24 15.61 -2.73
C ARG A 65 28.79 16.96 -2.19
N SER A 66 27.75 16.95 -1.35
CA SER A 66 27.23 18.12 -0.64
C SER A 66 26.95 17.76 0.82
N ALA A 67 27.38 18.61 1.75
CA ALA A 67 27.17 18.38 3.18
C ALA A 67 25.67 18.33 3.51
N GLY A 68 25.25 17.27 4.21
CA GLY A 68 23.86 17.08 4.64
C GLY A 68 22.90 16.57 3.56
N GLN A 69 23.42 16.15 2.39
CA GLN A 69 22.61 15.56 1.31
C GLN A 69 23.20 14.22 0.87
N ILE A 70 22.35 13.27 0.49
CA ILE A 70 22.78 12.00 -0.10
C ILE A 70 23.16 12.25 -1.56
N SER A 71 24.43 12.02 -1.90
CA SER A 71 24.94 12.25 -3.26
C SER A 71 25.22 10.95 -4.02
N TYR A 72 25.05 10.98 -5.35
CA TYR A 72 25.41 9.86 -6.22
C TYR A 72 26.90 9.51 -6.12
N GLN A 73 27.76 10.52 -5.97
CA GLN A 73 29.21 10.34 -5.86
C GLN A 73 29.63 9.67 -4.54
N ASP A 74 28.81 9.73 -3.49
CA ASP A 74 29.06 9.06 -2.20
C ASP A 74 28.70 7.58 -2.18
N ILE A 75 28.00 7.11 -3.22
CA ILE A 75 27.64 5.70 -3.36
C ILE A 75 28.89 4.91 -3.75
N SER A 76 29.40 4.11 -2.81
CA SER A 76 30.56 3.25 -2.97
C SER A 76 30.35 1.92 -2.22
N SER A 77 31.27 0.98 -2.34
CA SER A 77 31.12 -0.33 -1.69
C SER A 77 31.00 -0.15 -0.18
N ASP A 78 29.93 -0.70 0.40
CA ASP A 78 29.56 -0.57 1.82
C ASP A 78 29.44 0.88 2.35
N THR A 79 29.30 1.88 1.47
CA THR A 79 29.02 3.28 1.85
C THR A 79 27.98 3.95 0.97
N GLY A 80 27.30 4.96 1.51
CA GLY A 80 26.27 5.73 0.81
C GLY A 80 24.85 5.23 1.11
N GLY A 81 23.88 6.12 0.92
CA GLY A 81 22.53 5.95 1.47
C GLY A 81 22.46 6.16 2.99
N LEU A 82 21.33 5.82 3.58
CA LEU A 82 21.00 5.89 5.01
C LEU A 82 21.22 4.56 5.73
N ILE A 83 21.09 3.43 5.03
CA ILE A 83 21.24 2.09 5.61
C ILE A 83 22.74 1.73 5.60
N ALA A 84 23.33 1.51 6.78
CA ALA A 84 24.73 1.12 6.91
C ALA A 84 24.96 -0.37 6.56
N ALA A 85 26.18 -0.71 6.16
CA ALA A 85 26.60 -2.10 5.97
C ALA A 85 26.86 -2.80 7.31
N GLY A 86 26.84 -4.13 7.29
CA GLY A 86 27.05 -5.02 8.43
C GLY A 86 25.76 -5.63 8.96
N GLU A 87 25.79 -6.02 10.24
CA GLU A 87 24.69 -6.73 10.88
C GLU A 87 23.46 -5.83 11.07
N ILE A 88 22.35 -6.25 10.48
CA ILE A 88 21.02 -5.67 10.59
C ILE A 88 20.10 -6.71 11.22
N SER A 89 19.67 -6.42 12.44
CA SER A 89 18.69 -7.25 13.16
C SER A 89 17.29 -7.01 12.58
N VAL A 90 16.74 -8.02 11.91
CA VAL A 90 15.36 -7.97 11.38
C VAL A 90 14.46 -8.78 12.32
N ASN A 91 13.32 -8.20 12.69
CA ASN A 91 12.29 -8.93 13.44
C ASN A 91 11.62 -9.93 12.51
N LEU A 92 11.62 -11.21 12.87
CA LEU A 92 10.89 -12.22 12.10
C LEU A 92 9.37 -12.08 12.22
N TRP A 93 8.93 -11.58 13.39
CA TRP A 93 7.53 -11.46 13.78
C TRP A 93 7.38 -10.19 14.63
N ARG A 94 6.29 -9.44 14.42
CA ARG A 94 6.07 -8.13 15.05
C ARG A 94 5.84 -8.23 16.57
N GLU A 95 5.34 -9.38 17.05
CA GLU A 95 5.08 -9.63 18.47
C GLU A 95 6.22 -10.35 19.22
N GLN A 96 7.30 -10.76 18.53
CA GLN A 96 8.43 -11.42 19.17
C GLN A 96 9.61 -10.47 19.32
N THR A 97 10.26 -10.50 20.48
CA THR A 97 11.56 -9.85 20.72
C THR A 97 12.74 -10.57 20.04
N GLN A 98 12.45 -11.64 19.29
CA GLN A 98 13.46 -12.44 18.61
C GLN A 98 13.78 -11.81 17.25
N THR A 99 14.91 -11.11 17.21
CA THR A 99 15.54 -10.65 15.98
C THR A 99 16.40 -11.76 15.39
N ILE A 100 16.46 -11.84 14.06
CA ILE A 100 17.51 -12.56 13.36
C ILE A 100 18.51 -11.57 12.77
N PRO A 101 19.81 -11.76 13.02
CA PRO A 101 20.84 -10.95 12.40
C PRO A 101 20.99 -11.35 10.93
N PHE A 102 20.86 -10.37 10.04
CA PHE A 102 21.26 -10.45 8.64
C PHE A 102 22.50 -9.59 8.45
N ASP A 103 23.46 -10.06 7.67
CA ASP A 103 24.67 -9.31 7.34
C ASP A 103 24.52 -8.74 5.93
N LEU A 104 24.38 -7.41 5.83
CA LEU A 104 24.14 -6.67 4.59
C LEU A 104 25.45 -6.04 4.10
N HIS A 105 25.82 -6.38 2.87
CA HIS A 105 26.96 -5.80 2.16
C HIS A 105 26.58 -5.43 0.73
N TRP A 106 27.29 -4.49 0.12
CA TRP A 106 27.15 -4.19 -1.30
C TRP A 106 28.46 -3.75 -1.93
N ARG A 107 28.64 -4.16 -3.18
CA ARG A 107 29.76 -3.73 -4.02
C ARG A 107 29.28 -2.79 -5.09
N VAL A 108 30.04 -1.70 -5.26
CA VAL A 108 29.82 -0.69 -6.29
C VAL A 108 31.02 -0.69 -7.22
N THR A 109 30.77 -0.74 -8.53
CA THR A 109 31.81 -0.55 -9.55
C THR A 109 31.39 0.57 -10.47
N ASN A 110 32.24 1.60 -10.57
CA ASN A 110 32.01 2.66 -11.56
C ASN A 110 32.23 2.11 -12.96
N MET A 111 31.34 2.48 -13.89
CA MET A 111 31.39 2.09 -15.29
C MET A 111 31.50 3.35 -16.15
N TYR A 112 32.34 3.29 -17.17
CA TYR A 112 32.58 4.37 -18.12
C TYR A 112 32.28 3.87 -19.53
N PHE A 113 31.56 4.68 -20.31
CA PHE A 113 31.28 4.40 -21.71
C PHE A 113 32.38 5.05 -22.53
N VAL A 114 33.16 4.25 -23.25
CA VAL A 114 34.38 4.67 -23.93
C VAL A 114 34.39 4.15 -25.35
N ASP A 115 35.08 4.88 -26.21
CA ASP A 115 35.44 4.47 -27.57
C ASP A 115 36.64 3.51 -27.48
N THR A 116 36.43 2.24 -27.83
CA THR A 116 37.48 1.21 -27.77
C THR A 116 38.17 0.91 -29.09
N ASP A 117 37.65 1.41 -30.22
CA ASP A 117 38.18 1.19 -31.56
C ASP A 117 38.68 2.46 -32.26
N ASN A 118 38.66 3.59 -31.55
CA ASN A 118 39.17 4.90 -31.93
C ASN A 118 38.45 5.50 -33.15
N ASP A 119 37.15 5.28 -33.30
CA ASP A 119 36.32 5.86 -34.36
C ASP A 119 35.63 7.19 -33.98
N ASP A 120 35.97 7.74 -32.81
CA ASP A 120 35.39 8.92 -32.18
C ASP A 120 33.93 8.73 -31.70
N GLU A 121 33.40 7.50 -31.71
CA GLU A 121 32.11 7.13 -31.14
C GLU A 121 32.31 6.16 -29.95
N ALA A 122 31.78 6.54 -28.78
CA ALA A 122 31.83 5.63 -27.63
C ALA A 122 30.94 4.40 -27.87
N ASP A 123 31.49 3.20 -27.65
CA ASP A 123 30.85 1.94 -28.07
C ASP A 123 30.76 0.90 -26.94
N THR A 124 31.67 0.97 -25.96
CA THR A 124 31.83 -0.08 -24.95
C THR A 124 31.83 0.43 -23.51
N TRP A 125 31.12 -0.29 -22.62
CA TRP A 125 31.17 -0.04 -21.17
C TRP A 125 32.34 -0.77 -20.52
N LEU A 126 33.26 -0.03 -19.91
CA LEU A 126 34.38 -0.58 -19.16
C LEU A 126 34.29 -0.24 -17.66
N PRO A 127 34.63 -1.19 -16.77
CA PRO A 127 34.69 -0.94 -15.33
C PRO A 127 35.91 -0.09 -14.97
N GLU A 128 35.81 0.63 -13.86
CA GLU A 128 36.94 1.37 -13.29
C GLU A 128 38.18 0.47 -13.11
N GLY A 129 39.36 1.02 -13.44
CA GLY A 129 40.63 0.29 -13.40
C GLY A 129 40.90 -0.59 -14.62
N ASN A 130 40.03 -0.63 -15.64
CA ASN A 130 40.34 -1.28 -16.91
C ASN A 130 41.46 -0.53 -17.66
N ALA A 131 42.40 -1.27 -18.24
CA ALA A 131 43.56 -0.71 -18.95
C ALA A 131 43.22 0.11 -20.20
N ASN A 132 42.04 -0.11 -20.78
CA ASN A 132 41.57 0.61 -21.98
C ASN A 132 40.75 1.88 -21.63
N LEU A 133 40.75 2.30 -20.37
CA LEU A 133 40.12 3.56 -19.98
C LEU A 133 40.98 4.77 -20.40
N PRO A 134 40.37 5.88 -20.83
CA PRO A 134 41.07 7.15 -21.06
C PRO A 134 41.81 7.65 -19.80
N GLU A 135 42.94 8.34 -19.98
CA GLU A 135 43.73 8.91 -18.87
C GLU A 135 42.92 9.89 -18.01
N THR A 136 41.94 10.58 -18.59
CA THR A 136 41.03 11.50 -17.90
C THR A 136 39.62 10.95 -17.89
N LEU A 137 39.11 10.61 -16.71
CA LEU A 137 37.75 10.14 -16.51
C LEU A 137 36.83 11.26 -16.00
N PRO A 138 35.53 11.23 -16.32
CA PRO A 138 34.57 12.17 -15.76
C PRO A 138 34.48 12.00 -14.25
N ALA A 139 34.35 13.13 -13.54
CA ALA A 139 34.29 13.17 -12.07
C ALA A 139 33.05 12.46 -11.47
N ILE A 140 31.97 12.35 -12.27
CA ILE A 140 30.80 11.54 -11.97
C ILE A 140 30.81 10.38 -12.96
N ALA A 141 30.79 9.14 -12.44
CA ALA A 141 30.63 7.96 -13.27
C ALA A 141 29.27 8.01 -14.00
N PRO A 142 29.23 7.80 -15.32
CA PRO A 142 27.97 7.75 -16.06
C PRO A 142 27.04 6.60 -15.64
N LYS A 143 27.62 5.55 -15.03
CA LYS A 143 26.89 4.40 -14.51
C LYS A 143 27.68 3.77 -13.36
N LYS A 144 26.96 3.18 -12.40
CA LYS A 144 27.51 2.31 -11.35
C LYS A 144 26.79 0.96 -11.43
N THR A 145 27.51 -0.14 -11.36
CA THR A 145 26.91 -1.47 -11.16
C THR A 145 26.92 -1.81 -9.68
N LEU A 146 25.82 -2.37 -9.20
CA LEU A 146 25.63 -2.79 -7.83
C LEU A 146 25.50 -4.30 -7.72
N LEU A 147 26.15 -4.87 -6.72
CA LEU A 147 25.90 -6.23 -6.25
C LEU A 147 25.65 -6.16 -4.74
N ILE A 148 24.39 -6.29 -4.33
CA ILE A 148 23.97 -6.28 -2.93
C ILE A 148 23.87 -7.72 -2.46
N SER A 149 24.53 -8.05 -1.37
CA SER A 149 24.53 -9.37 -0.73
C SER A 149 23.95 -9.27 0.66
N VAL A 150 22.99 -10.14 0.97
CA VAL A 150 22.45 -10.31 2.32
C VAL A 150 22.67 -11.75 2.74
N SER A 151 23.43 -11.96 3.80
CA SER A 151 23.71 -13.28 4.36
C SER A 151 23.14 -13.46 5.76
N TRP A 152 22.81 -14.69 6.14
CA TRP A 152 22.31 -15.00 7.48
C TRP A 152 22.62 -16.44 7.85
N GLN A 153 22.47 -16.79 9.12
CA GLN A 153 22.46 -18.18 9.58
C GLN A 153 21.03 -18.62 9.84
N ASP A 154 20.67 -19.81 9.36
CA ASP A 154 19.39 -20.42 9.70
C ASP A 154 19.41 -21.01 11.13
N GLN A 155 18.25 -21.48 11.57
CA GLN A 155 18.08 -22.13 12.88
C GLN A 155 18.88 -23.45 13.06
N PHE A 156 19.50 -23.97 11.99
CA PHE A 156 20.35 -25.16 12.01
C PHE A 156 21.85 -24.80 11.93
N GLY A 157 22.18 -23.50 11.86
CA GLY A 157 23.55 -22.99 11.77
C GLY A 157 24.12 -23.03 10.35
N GLU A 158 23.30 -23.26 9.31
CA GLU A 158 23.74 -23.15 7.92
C GLU A 158 23.80 -21.69 7.49
N ALA A 159 24.91 -21.29 6.87
CA ALA A 159 25.08 -19.96 6.29
C ALA A 159 24.40 -19.90 4.91
N LEU A 160 23.49 -18.94 4.75
CA LEU A 160 22.73 -18.69 3.53
C LEU A 160 22.98 -17.26 3.03
N GLU A 161 22.82 -17.04 1.73
CA GLU A 161 23.01 -15.74 1.09
C GLU A 161 22.02 -15.53 -0.06
N VAL A 162 21.57 -14.29 -0.23
CA VAL A 162 20.92 -13.81 -1.46
C VAL A 162 21.70 -12.63 -2.04
N THR A 163 21.77 -12.58 -3.37
CA THR A 163 22.42 -11.50 -4.10
C THR A 163 21.46 -10.81 -5.05
N LEU A 164 21.38 -9.49 -5.00
CA LEU A 164 20.64 -8.63 -5.92
C LEU A 164 21.63 -7.82 -6.77
N SER A 165 21.56 -7.99 -8.10
CA SER A 165 22.37 -7.21 -9.05
C SER A 165 21.53 -6.08 -9.64
N SER A 166 22.08 -4.86 -9.69
CA SER A 166 21.39 -3.70 -10.24
C SER A 166 22.38 -2.69 -10.86
N GLN A 167 21.86 -1.61 -11.46
CA GLN A 167 22.65 -0.51 -12.02
C GLN A 167 22.06 0.83 -11.58
N LEU A 168 22.93 1.80 -11.30
CA LEU A 168 22.55 3.17 -10.97
C LEU A 168 23.12 4.16 -11.99
N THR A 169 22.27 5.04 -12.50
CA THR A 169 22.68 6.17 -13.35
C THR A 169 22.63 7.48 -12.56
N PRO A 170 23.42 8.51 -12.93
CA PRO A 170 23.47 9.81 -12.25
C PRO A 170 22.26 10.68 -12.62
N VAL A 171 21.05 10.16 -12.44
CA VAL A 171 19.78 10.86 -12.64
C VAL A 171 19.07 10.89 -11.30
N PRO A 172 19.03 12.04 -10.59
CA PRO A 172 18.29 12.14 -9.35
C PRO A 172 16.81 11.85 -9.62
N PHE A 173 16.13 11.16 -8.71
CA PHE A 173 14.73 10.77 -8.90
C PHE A 173 13.84 11.98 -9.27
N ALA A 174 14.09 13.15 -8.67
CA ALA A 174 13.39 14.41 -8.97
C ALA A 174 13.55 14.94 -10.41
N ARG A 175 14.43 14.34 -11.24
CA ARG A 175 14.67 14.72 -12.64
C ARG A 175 14.46 13.56 -13.62
N SER A 176 14.03 12.39 -13.16
CA SER A 176 13.82 11.19 -14.00
C SER A 176 12.78 11.42 -15.10
N ALA A 177 11.74 12.21 -14.82
CA ALA A 177 10.73 12.62 -15.81
C ALA A 177 11.31 13.42 -17.00
N GLN A 178 12.46 14.09 -16.83
CA GLN A 178 13.15 14.80 -17.92
C GLN A 178 14.05 13.90 -18.75
N ALA A 179 14.51 12.77 -18.20
CA ALA A 179 15.36 11.80 -18.90
C ALA A 179 14.57 10.94 -19.92
N ALA A 180 13.26 10.77 -19.72
CA ALA A 180 12.39 10.07 -20.66
C ALA A 180 12.22 10.79 -22.02
N ASN A 181 12.65 12.06 -22.13
CA ASN A 181 12.48 12.89 -23.33
C ASN A 181 13.79 13.15 -24.11
N MET A 182 14.90 12.47 -23.78
CA MET A 182 16.12 12.59 -24.57
C MET A 182 16.17 11.47 -25.62
N ASN A 183 15.94 11.85 -26.89
CA ASN A 183 16.19 11.05 -28.07
C ASN A 183 17.66 10.60 -28.11
N LEU A 184 17.96 9.49 -27.44
CA LEU A 184 19.17 8.69 -27.63
C LEU A 184 18.74 7.48 -28.45
N GLY A 185 19.34 7.31 -29.63
CA GLY A 185 18.88 6.43 -30.70
C GLY A 185 18.48 5.00 -30.27
N SER A 186 17.53 4.45 -31.04
CA SER A 186 16.66 3.28 -30.79
C SER A 186 15.29 3.67 -30.21
N ASP A 187 14.37 4.05 -31.12
CA ASP A 187 12.95 4.44 -30.93
C ASP A 187 12.03 3.30 -30.43
N THR A 188 12.45 2.60 -29.39
CA THR A 188 11.53 1.87 -28.54
C THR A 188 11.94 2.13 -27.11
N PRO A 189 11.18 2.93 -26.33
CA PRO A 189 11.34 2.88 -24.88
C PRO A 189 11.29 1.42 -24.44
N LEU A 190 12.13 1.03 -23.47
CA LEU A 190 12.05 -0.29 -22.84
C LEU A 190 10.63 -0.45 -22.28
N ARG A 191 9.78 -1.14 -23.04
CA ARG A 191 8.41 -1.43 -22.63
C ARG A 191 8.51 -2.46 -21.52
N VAL A 192 8.22 -2.03 -20.29
CA VAL A 192 8.01 -2.96 -19.18
C VAL A 192 6.64 -3.57 -19.39
N ILE A 193 6.61 -4.66 -20.17
CA ILE A 193 5.41 -5.43 -20.42
C ILE A 193 4.92 -5.97 -19.07
N TYR A 194 3.70 -5.58 -18.69
CA TYR A 194 3.07 -6.06 -17.48
C TYR A 194 1.83 -6.86 -17.86
N GLN A 195 1.71 -8.05 -17.29
CA GLN A 195 0.44 -8.78 -17.25
C GLN A 195 -0.13 -8.58 -15.85
N PRO A 196 -1.23 -7.82 -15.71
CA PRO A 196 -1.92 -7.71 -14.45
C PRO A 196 -2.26 -9.10 -13.92
N PRO A 197 -1.97 -9.40 -12.64
CA PRO A 197 -2.48 -10.62 -12.03
C PRO A 197 -4.01 -10.59 -12.10
N ILE A 198 -4.59 -11.74 -12.39
CA ILE A 198 -6.03 -11.95 -12.29
C ILE A 198 -6.24 -12.57 -10.90
N ASP A 199 -6.53 -11.72 -9.92
CA ASP A 199 -6.91 -12.13 -8.58
C ASP A 199 -8.00 -11.19 -8.01
N ASP A 200 -8.63 -11.58 -6.91
CA ASP A 200 -9.68 -10.79 -6.25
C ASP A 200 -9.16 -9.64 -5.37
N ILE A 201 -7.84 -9.61 -5.16
CA ILE A 201 -7.18 -8.67 -4.25
C ILE A 201 -6.86 -7.39 -5.02
N ASP A 202 -6.23 -7.54 -6.19
CA ASP A 202 -5.73 -6.50 -7.06
C ASP A 202 -6.62 -6.38 -8.31
N VAL A 203 -7.79 -5.77 -8.14
CA VAL A 203 -8.80 -5.67 -9.20
C VAL A 203 -8.39 -4.64 -10.26
N LEU A 204 -8.40 -5.07 -11.53
CA LEU A 204 -8.17 -4.20 -12.68
C LEU A 204 -9.46 -3.51 -13.13
N HIS A 205 -9.43 -2.19 -13.27
CA HIS A 205 -10.54 -1.39 -13.78
C HIS A 205 -10.18 -0.73 -15.11
N ASN A 206 -10.90 -1.09 -16.17
CA ASN A 206 -10.81 -0.39 -17.45
C ASN A 206 -11.54 0.96 -17.34
N VAL A 207 -10.76 2.05 -17.32
CA VAL A 207 -11.31 3.41 -17.18
C VAL A 207 -11.67 4.03 -18.52
N SER A 208 -11.01 3.60 -19.59
CA SER A 208 -11.36 3.90 -20.99
C SER A 208 -11.10 2.68 -21.90
N SER A 209 -11.25 2.85 -23.21
CA SER A 209 -10.86 1.84 -24.19
C SER A 209 -9.33 1.65 -24.29
N THR A 210 -8.55 2.61 -23.80
CA THR A 210 -7.08 2.63 -23.92
C THR A 210 -6.37 2.74 -22.58
N GLN A 211 -7.09 2.85 -21.45
CA GLN A 211 -6.49 3.03 -20.13
C GLN A 211 -7.18 2.17 -19.07
N ALA A 212 -6.36 1.65 -18.16
CA ALA A 212 -6.81 0.90 -16.99
C ALA A 212 -6.08 1.36 -15.73
N ILE A 213 -6.64 1.03 -14.56
CA ILE A 213 -5.99 1.21 -13.27
C ILE A 213 -6.10 -0.08 -12.46
N GLN A 214 -5.12 -0.35 -11.60
CA GLN A 214 -5.13 -1.47 -10.66
C GLN A 214 -4.56 -1.00 -9.33
N GLY A 215 -5.36 -1.12 -8.26
CA GLY A 215 -4.88 -0.97 -6.89
C GLY A 215 -4.25 -2.26 -6.40
N ARG A 216 -3.26 -2.15 -5.52
CA ARG A 216 -2.73 -3.29 -4.78
C ARG A 216 -3.39 -3.44 -3.41
N ALA A 217 -3.36 -4.66 -2.88
CA ALA A 217 -3.63 -4.92 -1.47
C ALA A 217 -2.82 -3.95 -0.58
N PRO A 218 -3.47 -3.21 0.35
CA PRO A 218 -2.76 -2.31 1.24
C PRO A 218 -1.76 -3.02 2.14
N ILE A 219 -0.58 -2.43 2.33
CA ILE A 219 0.38 -2.88 3.33
C ILE A 219 0.06 -2.18 4.65
N ILE A 220 -0.07 -2.96 5.73
CA ILE A 220 -0.45 -2.45 7.05
C ILE A 220 0.70 -2.68 8.02
N ASP A 221 1.20 -1.58 8.58
CA ASP A 221 2.25 -1.61 9.61
C ASP A 221 1.75 -1.01 10.92
N ALA A 222 2.00 -1.72 12.02
CA ALA A 222 1.65 -1.31 13.36
C ALA A 222 2.93 -1.17 14.21
N VAL A 223 3.19 0.05 14.68
CA VAL A 223 4.28 0.38 15.60
C VAL A 223 3.66 0.93 16.89
N GLY A 224 3.51 0.06 17.90
CA GLY A 224 2.80 0.41 19.13
C GLY A 224 1.31 0.67 18.87
N GLU A 225 0.81 1.85 19.23
CA GLU A 225 -0.57 2.27 18.92
C GLU A 225 -0.69 2.95 17.54
N ASN A 226 0.43 3.17 16.84
CA ASN A 226 0.43 3.79 15.53
C ASN A 226 0.27 2.75 14.43
N ILE A 227 -0.72 2.94 13.57
CA ILE A 227 -0.98 2.18 12.35
C ILE A 227 -0.64 3.05 11.16
N THR A 228 0.12 2.49 10.23
CA THR A 228 0.37 3.05 8.92
C THR A 228 -0.19 2.12 7.86
N VAL A 229 -0.73 2.71 6.81
CA VAL A 229 -1.29 1.98 5.67
C VAL A 229 -0.70 2.56 4.41
N GLU A 230 -0.02 1.71 3.65
CA GLU A 230 0.52 2.04 2.34
C GLU A 230 -0.40 1.50 1.25
N ILE A 231 -0.72 2.37 0.29
CA ILE A 231 -1.61 2.08 -0.83
C ILE A 231 -0.88 2.44 -2.11
N GLU A 232 -0.77 1.45 -3.00
CA GLU A 232 -0.22 1.60 -4.34
C GLU A 232 -1.35 1.45 -5.36
N GLN A 233 -1.38 2.35 -6.34
CA GLN A 233 -2.22 2.22 -7.52
C GLN A 233 -1.37 2.42 -8.78
N THR A 234 -1.46 1.48 -9.70
CA THR A 234 -0.80 1.59 -11.01
C THR A 234 -1.82 1.98 -12.07
N ARG A 235 -1.43 2.90 -12.96
CA ARG A 235 -2.15 3.24 -14.20
C ARG A 235 -1.46 2.59 -15.39
N PHE A 236 -2.27 2.13 -16.33
CA PHE A 236 -1.82 1.42 -17.52
C PHE A 236 -2.38 2.06 -18.78
N GLU A 237 -1.60 1.99 -19.86
CA GLU A 237 -2.09 2.08 -21.22
C GLU A 237 -2.35 0.67 -21.76
N ILE A 238 -3.51 0.48 -22.38
CA ILE A 238 -3.97 -0.81 -22.91
C ILE A 238 -3.52 -0.92 -24.37
N THR A 239 -2.60 -1.84 -24.64
CA THR A 239 -2.13 -2.20 -25.98
C THR A 239 -2.42 -3.67 -26.22
N ILE A 240 -3.70 -4.04 -26.41
CA ILE A 240 -4.17 -5.44 -26.43
C ILE A 240 -3.23 -6.35 -27.27
N PRO A 241 -2.73 -7.47 -26.72
CA PRO A 241 -3.08 -8.10 -25.43
C PRO A 241 -2.28 -7.60 -24.21
N GLU A 242 -1.53 -6.51 -24.34
CA GLU A 242 -0.52 -6.05 -23.39
C GLU A 242 -0.99 -4.82 -22.59
N TYR A 243 -0.40 -4.65 -21.40
CA TYR A 243 -0.54 -3.45 -20.59
C TYR A 243 0.83 -2.81 -20.39
N GLU A 244 0.89 -1.50 -20.59
CA GLU A 244 2.08 -0.70 -20.35
C GLU A 244 1.86 0.14 -19.09
N LYS A 245 2.74 -0.01 -18.09
CA LYS A 245 2.69 0.81 -16.88
C LYS A 245 3.07 2.25 -17.22
N THR A 246 2.16 3.19 -17.04
CA THR A 246 2.39 4.61 -17.32
C THR A 246 2.69 5.41 -16.06
N ASN A 247 2.09 5.03 -14.93
CA ASN A 247 2.27 5.74 -13.67
C ASN A 247 2.01 4.83 -12.47
N ILE A 248 2.79 4.99 -11.41
CA ILE A 248 2.58 4.33 -10.11
C ILE A 248 2.38 5.44 -9.08
N GLU A 249 1.25 5.41 -8.39
CA GLU A 249 0.89 6.35 -7.32
C GLU A 249 1.00 5.62 -5.98
N ASN A 250 1.98 6.04 -5.16
CA ASN A 250 2.15 5.54 -3.80
C ASN A 250 1.62 6.54 -2.78
N GLN A 251 0.88 6.02 -1.80
CA GLN A 251 0.27 6.81 -0.74
C GLN A 251 0.50 6.13 0.60
N LEU A 252 0.73 6.95 1.61
CA LEU A 252 0.99 6.51 2.97
C LEU A 252 0.03 7.25 3.90
N ILE A 253 -0.76 6.52 4.66
CA ILE A 253 -1.65 7.08 5.67
C ILE A 253 -1.08 6.72 7.04
N VAL A 254 -0.93 7.71 7.92
CA VAL A 254 -0.27 7.57 9.22
C VAL A 254 -1.16 8.17 10.29
N ASN A 255 -1.48 7.43 11.35
CA ASN A 255 -2.05 8.02 12.56
C ASN A 255 -0.94 8.56 13.47
N CYS A 256 -1.20 9.68 14.12
CA CYS A 256 -0.23 10.41 14.91
C CYS A 256 -0.85 10.96 16.18
N ASN A 257 -0.12 10.85 17.28
CA ASN A 257 -0.36 11.59 18.50
C ASN A 257 0.40 12.91 18.44
N CYS A 258 -0.32 14.02 18.55
CA CYS A 258 0.20 15.36 18.41
C CYS A 258 -0.06 16.18 19.68
N ARG A 259 0.67 17.30 19.82
CA ARG A 259 0.40 18.36 20.79
C ARG A 259 0.31 19.70 20.09
N LEU A 260 -0.73 20.47 20.36
CA LEU A 260 -0.90 21.81 19.80
C LEU A 260 0.30 22.70 20.15
N ALA A 261 0.72 23.51 19.20
CA ALA A 261 1.79 24.48 19.37
C ALA A 261 1.32 25.86 18.90
N GLU A 262 2.09 26.89 19.25
CA GLU A 262 1.83 28.25 18.79
C GLU A 262 1.78 28.30 17.25
N PRO A 263 0.85 29.07 16.65
CA PRO A 263 0.77 29.25 15.21
C PRO A 263 2.12 29.58 14.59
N GLY A 264 2.36 29.04 13.40
CA GLY A 264 3.65 29.16 12.74
C GLY A 264 3.59 28.78 11.28
N LEU A 265 4.76 28.59 10.70
CA LEU A 265 4.89 28.20 9.31
C LEU A 265 4.49 26.71 9.14
N GLY A 266 3.41 26.48 8.41
CA GLY A 266 2.97 25.15 7.98
C GLY A 266 2.68 25.15 6.48
N LYS A 267 2.31 23.98 5.94
CA LYS A 267 1.93 23.83 4.53
C LYS A 267 0.44 23.58 4.34
N THR A 268 -0.13 24.10 3.27
CA THR A 268 -1.41 23.61 2.70
C THR A 268 -1.22 22.20 2.12
N PRO A 269 -2.27 21.42 1.84
CA PRO A 269 -2.12 20.11 1.23
C PRO A 269 -1.51 20.20 -0.18
N ALA A 270 -0.89 19.11 -0.58
CA ALA A 270 -0.74 18.77 -1.99
C ALA A 270 -2.11 18.37 -2.56
N MET A 271 -2.46 18.93 -3.72
CA MET A 271 -3.75 18.79 -4.36
C MET A 271 -3.59 18.24 -5.77
N THR A 272 -4.35 17.20 -6.11
CA THR A 272 -4.46 16.76 -7.50
C THR A 272 -5.34 17.73 -8.27
N VAL A 273 -4.90 18.12 -9.47
CA VAL A 273 -5.59 19.02 -10.40
C VAL A 273 -5.66 18.39 -11.78
N ILE A 274 -6.61 18.84 -12.60
CA ILE A 274 -6.76 18.36 -13.97
C ILE A 274 -6.11 19.36 -14.93
N GLU A 275 -5.07 18.91 -15.63
CA GLU A 275 -4.44 19.68 -16.71
C GLU A 275 -4.68 19.00 -18.07
N SER A 276 -4.33 19.68 -19.17
CA SER A 276 -4.57 19.18 -20.53
C SER A 276 -3.94 17.81 -20.79
N GLN A 277 -2.83 17.49 -20.12
CA GLN A 277 -2.08 16.24 -20.24
C GLN A 277 -2.52 15.14 -19.25
N GLY A 278 -3.45 15.42 -18.32
CA GLY A 278 -3.92 14.44 -17.32
C GLY A 278 -3.94 14.98 -15.90
N LEU A 279 -3.88 14.06 -14.94
CA LEU A 279 -3.86 14.35 -13.50
C LEU A 279 -2.46 14.78 -13.06
N VAL A 280 -2.35 15.92 -12.38
CA VAL A 280 -1.08 16.44 -11.85
C VAL A 280 -1.27 16.78 -10.38
N THR A 281 -0.31 16.43 -9.52
CA THR A 281 -0.32 16.85 -8.11
C THR A 281 0.45 18.16 -7.92
N LYS A 282 -0.24 19.23 -7.52
CA LYS A 282 0.36 20.50 -7.12
C LYS A 282 0.77 20.46 -5.66
N LEU A 283 2.01 20.83 -5.38
CA LEU A 283 2.54 20.84 -4.03
C LEU A 283 1.93 21.97 -3.19
N GLY A 284 1.79 21.67 -1.89
CA GLY A 284 1.33 22.62 -0.89
C GLY A 284 2.23 23.84 -0.71
N GLN A 285 1.63 24.95 -0.32
CA GLN A 285 2.28 26.24 -0.14
C GLN A 285 2.49 26.55 1.35
N ASN A 286 3.56 27.29 1.64
CA ASN A 286 3.84 27.75 3.00
C ASN A 286 2.86 28.86 3.40
N VAL A 287 2.22 28.70 4.56
CA VAL A 287 1.28 29.67 5.13
C VAL A 287 1.43 29.73 6.65
N ILE A 288 0.99 30.83 7.26
CA ILE A 288 0.92 30.93 8.72
C ILE A 288 -0.44 30.39 9.18
N LYS A 289 -0.40 29.38 10.05
CA LYS A 289 -1.58 28.62 10.50
C LYS A 289 -1.33 27.97 11.86
N GLY A 290 -2.38 27.40 12.44
CA GLY A 290 -2.24 26.48 13.56
C GLY A 290 -1.29 25.34 13.19
N ARG A 291 -0.58 24.81 14.19
CA ARG A 291 0.33 23.68 14.03
C ARG A 291 0.39 22.88 15.32
N GLY A 292 0.91 21.67 15.22
CA GLY A 292 1.27 20.83 16.34
C GLY A 292 2.70 20.32 16.26
N THR A 293 3.06 19.52 17.26
CA THR A 293 4.33 18.80 17.36
C THR A 293 4.02 17.34 17.63
N ALA A 294 4.76 16.43 16.99
CA ALA A 294 4.56 15.00 17.20
C ALA A 294 5.06 14.58 18.58
N ALA A 295 4.38 13.62 19.20
CA ALA A 295 4.95 12.91 20.34
C ALA A 295 6.12 12.01 19.90
N ASN A 296 7.01 11.69 20.84
CA ASN A 296 8.19 10.85 20.60
C ASN A 296 7.81 9.40 20.24
N ALA A 297 8.73 8.68 19.58
CA ALA A 297 8.62 7.25 19.28
C ALA A 297 7.38 6.89 18.42
N GLN A 298 7.12 7.69 17.39
CA GLN A 298 6.10 7.44 16.37
C GLN A 298 6.74 7.42 14.98
N HIS A 299 5.94 7.16 13.95
CA HIS A 299 6.38 7.22 12.56
C HIS A 299 6.93 8.62 12.20
N PHE A 300 8.04 8.70 11.46
CA PHE A 300 8.74 9.98 11.24
C PHE A 300 7.90 11.02 10.46
N GLN A 301 6.95 10.57 9.65
CA GLN A 301 5.97 11.42 8.95
C GLN A 301 5.06 12.17 9.93
N CYS A 302 4.96 11.74 11.20
CA CYS A 302 4.15 12.45 12.19
C CYS A 302 4.64 13.88 12.45
N ASP A 303 5.93 14.18 12.28
CA ASP A 303 6.43 15.55 12.37
C ASP A 303 5.79 16.45 11.32
N GLN A 304 5.71 15.97 10.08
CA GLN A 304 5.05 16.70 8.99
C GLN A 304 3.53 16.73 9.17
N CYS A 305 2.94 15.64 9.63
CA CYS A 305 1.51 15.54 9.91
C CYS A 305 1.09 16.60 10.93
N CYS A 306 1.64 16.53 12.14
CA CYS A 306 1.27 17.43 13.23
C CYS A 306 1.59 18.89 12.89
N ASN A 307 2.70 19.18 12.21
CA ASN A 307 3.05 20.56 11.86
C ASN A 307 2.13 21.18 10.79
N ASN A 308 1.64 20.38 9.83
CA ASN A 308 1.01 20.90 8.62
C ASN A 308 -0.50 20.63 8.52
N HIS A 309 -1.02 19.55 9.11
CA HIS A 309 -2.43 19.14 8.98
C HIS A 309 -3.34 19.95 9.93
N HIS A 310 -3.46 21.22 9.58
CA HIS A 310 -4.32 22.21 10.21
C HIS A 310 -4.99 22.98 9.09
N ASP A 311 -6.16 23.55 9.29
CA ASP A 311 -6.76 24.43 8.30
C ASP A 311 -7.06 25.80 8.91
N ASN A 312 -7.16 26.82 8.06
CA ASN A 312 -7.50 28.17 8.49
C ASN A 312 -8.54 28.76 7.51
N PRO A 313 -9.22 29.86 7.87
CA PRO A 313 -10.24 30.44 7.00
C PRO A 313 -9.75 30.75 5.57
N ASP A 314 -8.47 31.10 5.41
CA ASP A 314 -7.87 31.37 4.09
C ASP A 314 -7.71 30.09 3.26
N SER A 315 -7.28 28.98 3.86
CA SER A 315 -7.18 27.67 3.19
C SER A 315 -8.55 27.18 2.75
N VAL A 316 -9.58 27.41 3.56
CA VAL A 316 -10.98 27.14 3.21
C VAL A 316 -11.44 28.02 2.05
N ALA A 317 -11.22 29.33 2.12
CA ALA A 317 -11.66 30.29 1.09
C ALA A 317 -10.99 30.02 -0.27
N THR A 318 -9.72 29.60 -0.26
CA THR A 318 -8.96 29.26 -1.47
C THR A 318 -9.15 27.80 -1.92
N GLN A 319 -10.01 27.04 -1.23
CA GLN A 319 -10.26 25.61 -1.51
C GLN A 319 -9.00 24.73 -1.41
N ASN A 320 -7.98 25.17 -0.67
CA ASN A 320 -6.72 24.46 -0.49
C ASN A 320 -6.56 24.00 0.96
N TYR A 321 -7.49 23.17 1.41
CA TYR A 321 -7.63 22.66 2.78
C TYR A 321 -7.51 21.14 2.83
N TYR A 322 -7.13 20.59 3.99
CA TYR A 322 -7.02 19.14 4.21
C TYR A 322 -8.39 18.50 4.34
N ARG A 323 -9.23 19.07 5.22
CA ARG A 323 -10.57 18.55 5.49
C ARG A 323 -11.49 19.62 6.06
N LEU A 324 -12.77 19.55 5.69
CA LEU A 324 -13.84 20.33 6.31
C LEU A 324 -14.76 19.48 7.17
N GLU A 325 -15.24 20.07 8.25
CA GLU A 325 -16.35 19.57 9.06
C GLU A 325 -17.46 20.63 9.05
N ASN A 326 -18.65 20.27 8.54
CA ASN A 326 -19.79 21.17 8.38
C ASN A 326 -19.48 22.48 7.60
N GLY A 327 -18.56 22.40 6.64
CA GLY A 327 -18.18 23.53 5.78
C GLY A 327 -17.12 24.47 6.37
N ALA A 328 -16.60 24.18 7.57
CA ALA A 328 -15.49 24.90 8.19
C ALA A 328 -14.26 23.99 8.31
N ALA A 329 -13.09 24.57 8.60
CA ALA A 329 -11.89 23.81 8.94
C ALA A 329 -12.21 22.79 10.05
N HIS A 330 -11.72 21.56 9.91
CA HIS A 330 -11.91 20.56 10.96
C HIS A 330 -11.17 20.97 12.25
N HIS A 331 -11.71 20.53 13.38
CA HIS A 331 -11.13 20.78 14.70
C HIS A 331 -10.32 19.57 15.18
N HIS A 332 -9.39 19.80 16.10
CA HIS A 332 -8.51 18.79 16.66
C HIS A 332 -9.00 18.33 18.03
N TYR A 333 -9.01 17.02 18.26
CA TYR A 333 -9.54 16.44 19.49
C TYR A 333 -8.60 15.41 20.10
N LYS A 334 -8.53 15.40 21.43
CA LYS A 334 -8.10 14.25 22.21
C LYS A 334 -9.26 13.28 22.36
N ARG A 335 -9.07 12.04 21.94
CA ARG A 335 -9.99 10.95 22.25
C ARG A 335 -9.78 10.48 23.69
N LEU A 336 -10.85 10.50 24.48
CA LEU A 336 -10.86 10.04 25.88
C LEU A 336 -11.43 8.62 26.03
N GLY A 337 -12.13 8.13 25.00
CA GLY A 337 -12.79 6.83 24.98
C GLY A 337 -13.71 6.70 23.77
N GLU A 338 -14.57 5.69 23.80
CA GLU A 338 -15.58 5.49 22.75
C GLU A 338 -16.57 6.67 22.71
N ASN A 339 -16.67 7.32 21.55
CA ASN A 339 -17.50 8.51 21.33
C ASN A 339 -17.30 9.64 22.35
N SER A 340 -16.13 9.73 22.99
CA SER A 340 -15.78 10.74 23.98
C SER A 340 -14.55 11.53 23.54
N PHE A 341 -14.73 12.84 23.38
CA PHE A 341 -13.76 13.74 22.77
C PHE A 341 -13.60 15.00 23.61
N GLN A 342 -12.36 15.49 23.70
CA GLN A 342 -12.02 16.79 24.24
C GLN A 342 -11.32 17.60 23.17
N GLU A 343 -11.87 18.76 22.80
CA GLU A 343 -11.23 19.64 21.81
C GLU A 343 -9.91 20.17 22.36
N ALA A 344 -8.87 20.10 21.53
CA ALA A 344 -7.59 20.72 21.81
C ALA A 344 -7.66 22.19 21.38
N THR A 345 -7.42 23.12 22.30
CA THR A 345 -7.60 24.56 22.05
C THR A 345 -6.41 25.42 22.51
N LEU A 346 -5.60 24.91 23.43
CA LEU A 346 -4.45 25.60 23.99
C LEU A 346 -3.15 24.93 23.55
N ALA A 347 -2.08 25.72 23.44
CA ALA A 347 -0.75 25.17 23.22
C ALA A 347 -0.38 24.17 24.32
N GLY A 348 0.08 22.98 23.92
CA GLY A 348 0.36 21.85 24.78
C GLY A 348 -0.77 20.82 24.87
N ASP A 349 -2.00 21.15 24.46
CA ASP A 349 -3.11 20.20 24.43
C ASP A 349 -2.80 19.05 23.47
N GLU A 350 -3.02 17.82 23.92
CA GLU A 350 -2.85 16.61 23.11
C GLU A 350 -4.03 16.42 22.17
N TYR A 351 -3.79 15.87 20.98
CA TYR A 351 -4.82 15.47 20.04
C TYR A 351 -4.31 14.33 19.15
N GLN A 352 -5.23 13.59 18.52
CA GLN A 352 -4.90 12.60 17.51
C GLN A 352 -5.20 13.14 16.11
N GLU A 353 -4.33 12.79 15.16
CA GLU A 353 -4.49 13.16 13.76
C GLU A 353 -4.21 11.97 12.85
N VAL A 354 -4.87 11.90 11.69
CA VAL A 354 -4.55 10.90 10.66
C VAL A 354 -4.31 11.57 9.33
N CYS A 355 -3.05 11.48 8.90
CA CYS A 355 -2.54 12.20 7.75
C CYS A 355 -2.32 11.28 6.56
N ARG A 356 -2.80 11.72 5.39
CA ARG A 356 -2.51 11.10 4.10
C ARG A 356 -1.32 11.80 3.45
N PHE A 357 -0.36 11.02 2.99
CA PHE A 357 0.78 11.45 2.20
C PHE A 357 0.69 10.84 0.80
N LYS A 358 1.01 11.62 -0.22
CA LYS A 358 1.14 11.16 -1.61
C LYS A 358 2.59 11.33 -2.05
N GLN A 359 3.15 10.29 -2.67
CA GLN A 359 4.50 10.37 -3.21
C GLN A 359 4.48 11.20 -4.51
N VAL A 360 5.27 12.27 -4.54
CA VAL A 360 5.48 13.13 -5.71
C VAL A 360 6.98 13.33 -5.85
N ASP A 361 7.52 13.05 -7.03
CA ASP A 361 8.96 13.14 -7.31
C ASP A 361 9.83 12.39 -6.28
N GLY A 362 9.33 11.27 -5.76
CA GLY A 362 10.05 10.35 -4.87
C GLY A 362 9.90 10.69 -3.39
N PHE A 363 9.31 11.83 -3.06
CA PHE A 363 9.12 12.29 -1.69
C PHE A 363 7.64 12.25 -1.30
N TYR A 364 7.37 11.87 -0.06
CA TYR A 364 6.03 11.96 0.50
C TYR A 364 5.68 13.41 0.82
N HIS A 365 4.56 13.87 0.26
CA HIS A 365 3.97 15.17 0.54
C HIS A 365 2.60 14.98 1.18
N LEU A 366 2.33 15.74 2.25
CA LEU A 366 1.03 15.72 2.91
C LEU A 366 -0.05 16.20 1.92
N ALA A 367 -1.05 15.35 1.68
CA ALA A 367 -2.13 15.55 0.73
C ALA A 367 -3.44 15.78 1.46
N ALA A 368 -4.46 16.31 0.77
CA ALA A 368 -5.79 16.47 1.35
C ALA A 368 -6.38 15.10 1.76
N ASP A 369 -7.35 15.10 2.66
CA ASP A 369 -8.01 13.86 3.05
C ASP A 369 -8.78 13.26 1.87
N TRP A 370 -8.92 11.93 1.85
CA TRP A 370 -9.78 11.27 0.90
C TRP A 370 -11.25 11.39 1.27
N GLU A 371 -12.09 11.35 0.24
CA GLU A 371 -13.54 11.28 0.39
C GLU A 371 -14.00 9.84 0.14
N LEU A 372 -14.48 9.17 1.20
CA LEU A 372 -15.09 7.84 1.08
C LEU A 372 -16.47 7.94 0.44
N LEU A 373 -16.66 7.28 -0.70
CA LEU A 373 -17.92 7.32 -1.47
C LEU A 373 -18.82 6.09 -1.24
N SER A 374 -18.22 4.92 -1.05
CA SER A 374 -18.94 3.69 -0.74
C SER A 374 -18.00 2.59 -0.24
N ILE A 375 -18.54 1.68 0.58
CA ILE A 375 -17.93 0.38 0.88
C ILE A 375 -18.80 -0.70 0.23
N THR A 376 -18.16 -1.67 -0.44
CA THR A 376 -18.84 -2.78 -1.13
C THR A 376 -18.28 -4.11 -0.64
N GLU A 377 -19.17 -4.98 -0.18
CA GLU A 377 -18.84 -6.30 0.34
C GLU A 377 -19.03 -7.39 -0.71
N PHE A 378 -18.08 -8.32 -0.73
CA PHE A 378 -18.01 -9.46 -1.64
C PHE A 378 -17.68 -10.73 -0.88
N GLU A 379 -18.08 -11.88 -1.43
CA GLU A 379 -17.39 -13.14 -1.14
C GLU A 379 -16.01 -13.12 -1.80
N ILE A 380 -15.02 -13.76 -1.18
CA ILE A 380 -13.61 -13.63 -1.60
C ILE A 380 -13.38 -13.90 -3.09
N ARG A 381 -14.13 -14.80 -3.73
CA ARG A 381 -13.96 -15.19 -5.14
C ARG A 381 -14.93 -14.49 -6.10
N HIS A 382 -15.73 -13.55 -5.62
CA HIS A 382 -16.76 -12.92 -6.44
C HIS A 382 -16.16 -12.21 -7.66
N LEU A 383 -15.00 -11.59 -7.51
CA LEU A 383 -14.36 -10.80 -8.56
C LEU A 383 -13.44 -11.63 -9.46
N HIS A 384 -13.32 -12.95 -9.28
CA HIS A 384 -12.61 -13.83 -10.23
C HIS A 384 -13.33 -13.91 -11.58
N LEU A 385 -14.64 -13.65 -11.61
CA LEU A 385 -15.43 -13.67 -12.83
C LEU A 385 -15.38 -12.30 -13.51
N GLU A 386 -14.93 -12.28 -14.77
CA GLU A 386 -14.83 -11.05 -15.58
C GLU A 386 -16.14 -10.26 -15.64
N ASN A 387 -17.28 -10.93 -15.72
CA ASN A 387 -18.60 -10.28 -15.70
C ASN A 387 -18.85 -9.50 -14.39
N ASN A 388 -18.39 -10.01 -13.26
CA ASN A 388 -18.54 -9.36 -11.96
C ASN A 388 -17.56 -8.18 -11.82
N GLN A 389 -16.33 -8.32 -12.31
CA GLN A 389 -15.37 -7.19 -12.40
C GLN A 389 -15.92 -6.06 -13.27
N ASN A 390 -16.51 -6.39 -14.42
CA ASN A 390 -17.14 -5.42 -15.32
C ASN A 390 -18.35 -4.74 -14.65
N ALA A 391 -19.21 -5.51 -13.96
CA ALA A 391 -20.33 -4.96 -13.20
C ALA A 391 -19.87 -4.03 -12.08
N TYR A 392 -18.79 -4.39 -11.37
CA TYR A 392 -18.24 -3.57 -10.31
C TYR A 392 -17.59 -2.28 -10.84
N THR A 393 -16.82 -2.36 -11.92
CA THR A 393 -16.27 -1.19 -12.61
C THR A 393 -17.37 -0.26 -13.12
N HIS A 394 -18.46 -0.81 -13.63
CA HIS A 394 -19.63 -0.03 -14.04
C HIS A 394 -20.30 0.66 -12.84
N PHE A 395 -20.43 -0.03 -11.71
CA PHE A 395 -20.93 0.56 -10.47
C PHE A 395 -20.05 1.73 -10.00
N ILE A 396 -18.72 1.57 -9.99
CA ILE A 396 -17.77 2.65 -9.66
C ILE A 396 -17.98 3.86 -10.58
N ARG A 397 -18.07 3.63 -11.90
CA ARG A 397 -18.35 4.67 -12.89
C ARG A 397 -19.65 5.42 -12.57
N GLN A 398 -20.73 4.71 -12.25
CA GLN A 398 -22.00 5.34 -11.89
C GLN A 398 -21.92 6.12 -10.57
N ARG A 399 -21.22 5.59 -9.57
CA ARG A 399 -21.03 6.23 -8.26
C ARG A 399 -20.26 7.53 -8.36
N LEU A 400 -19.12 7.52 -9.05
CA LEU A 400 -18.32 8.74 -9.29
C LEU A 400 -19.12 9.77 -10.10
N LYS A 401 -19.85 9.34 -11.13
CA LYS A 401 -20.74 10.23 -11.89
C LYS A 401 -21.79 10.86 -10.99
N ALA A 402 -22.49 10.08 -10.16
CA ALA A 402 -23.48 10.61 -9.23
C ALA A 402 -22.86 11.61 -8.25
N TYR A 403 -21.65 11.33 -7.75
CA TYR A 403 -20.91 12.22 -6.86
C TYR A 403 -20.56 13.56 -7.53
N ILE A 404 -19.91 13.51 -8.70
CA ILE A 404 -19.49 14.71 -9.46
C ILE A 404 -20.68 15.59 -9.85
N GLN A 405 -21.81 14.96 -10.21
CA GLN A 405 -23.04 15.67 -10.61
C GLN A 405 -23.89 16.15 -9.42
N GLY A 406 -23.51 15.85 -8.18
CA GLY A 406 -24.29 16.17 -7.00
C GLY A 406 -25.64 15.44 -6.92
N ASN A 407 -25.75 14.27 -7.55
CA ASN A 407 -26.98 13.48 -7.57
C ASN A 407 -27.14 12.71 -6.24
N GLY A 408 -28.22 12.99 -5.51
CA GLY A 408 -28.52 12.31 -4.24
C GLY A 408 -28.98 10.85 -4.37
N VAL A 409 -29.34 10.41 -5.59
CA VAL A 409 -29.66 8.99 -5.85
C VAL A 409 -28.36 8.25 -6.09
N LEU A 410 -27.94 7.49 -5.09
CA LEU A 410 -26.70 6.74 -5.12
C LEU A 410 -26.90 5.36 -5.75
N PRO A 411 -26.18 5.02 -6.84
CA PRO A 411 -26.24 3.71 -7.48
C PRO A 411 -25.97 2.57 -6.49
N GLN A 412 -26.55 1.40 -6.74
CA GLN A 412 -26.31 0.19 -5.94
C GLN A 412 -25.84 -0.91 -6.88
N LEU A 413 -24.86 -1.68 -6.45
CA LEU A 413 -24.47 -2.91 -7.15
C LEU A 413 -25.33 -4.05 -6.61
N GLY A 414 -25.92 -4.85 -7.49
CA GLY A 414 -26.69 -6.05 -7.13
C GLY A 414 -25.91 -7.33 -7.47
N GLY A 415 -26.56 -8.49 -7.31
CA GLY A 415 -26.02 -9.78 -7.79
C GLY A 415 -24.85 -10.34 -6.97
N ARG A 416 -24.64 -9.83 -5.75
CA ARG A 416 -23.56 -10.28 -4.85
C ARG A 416 -24.01 -11.23 -3.76
N ASP A 417 -25.30 -11.32 -3.48
CA ASP A 417 -25.83 -12.16 -2.40
C ASP A 417 -25.44 -13.64 -2.62
N ILE A 418 -25.09 -14.33 -1.54
CA ILE A 418 -24.49 -15.67 -1.58
C ILE A 418 -25.27 -16.70 -0.78
N GLN A 419 -25.14 -17.95 -1.21
CA GLN A 419 -25.62 -19.12 -0.51
C GLN A 419 -24.41 -19.91 -0.01
N LEU A 420 -24.36 -20.19 1.29
CA LEU A 420 -23.25 -20.88 1.92
C LEU A 420 -23.77 -22.02 2.82
N PRO A 421 -23.05 -23.15 2.92
CA PRO A 421 -23.29 -24.13 3.96
C PRO A 421 -22.78 -23.60 5.31
N THR A 422 -23.00 -24.35 6.40
CA THR A 422 -22.36 -24.03 7.68
C THR A 422 -20.84 -24.21 7.60
N GLY A 423 -20.09 -23.28 8.21
CA GLY A 423 -18.63 -23.23 8.13
C GLY A 423 -18.05 -21.81 8.21
N GLN A 424 -16.76 -21.71 7.91
CA GLN A 424 -16.03 -20.44 7.91
C GLN A 424 -15.71 -19.98 6.48
N PHE A 425 -15.95 -18.70 6.19
CA PHE A 425 -15.76 -18.13 4.85
C PHE A 425 -15.17 -16.72 4.95
N GLN A 426 -14.28 -16.36 4.03
CA GLN A 426 -13.68 -15.02 3.95
C GLN A 426 -14.57 -14.09 3.11
N MET A 427 -14.88 -12.93 3.67
CA MET A 427 -15.52 -11.81 2.98
C MET A 427 -14.47 -10.75 2.64
N VAL A 428 -14.76 -9.92 1.64
CA VAL A 428 -13.89 -8.85 1.19
C VAL A 428 -14.65 -7.55 1.19
N GLY A 429 -14.08 -6.52 1.80
CA GLY A 429 -14.60 -5.15 1.79
C GLY A 429 -13.74 -4.29 0.90
N ARG A 430 -14.35 -3.63 -0.09
CA ARG A 430 -13.66 -2.69 -0.99
C ARG A 430 -14.25 -1.30 -0.87
N ALA A 431 -13.40 -0.31 -0.60
CA ALA A 431 -13.78 1.08 -0.41
C ALA A 431 -13.41 1.90 -1.64
N LEU A 432 -14.39 2.62 -2.17
CA LEU A 432 -14.20 3.59 -3.24
C LEU A 432 -13.92 4.97 -2.64
N TYR A 433 -12.70 5.46 -2.84
CA TYR A 433 -12.28 6.80 -2.48
C TYR A 433 -12.15 7.69 -3.71
N MET A 434 -12.37 8.99 -3.53
CA MET A 434 -12.00 10.02 -4.51
C MET A 434 -11.12 11.07 -3.83
N GLU A 435 -10.09 11.52 -4.53
CA GLU A 435 -9.36 12.72 -4.10
C GLU A 435 -10.24 13.95 -4.28
N ARG A 436 -10.22 14.82 -3.27
CA ARG A 436 -10.83 16.13 -3.37
C ARG A 436 -10.18 16.92 -4.52
N LEU A 437 -11.03 17.52 -5.34
CA LEU A 437 -10.62 18.42 -6.42
C LEU A 437 -10.99 19.88 -6.10
N TYR A 438 -10.40 20.82 -6.84
CA TYR A 438 -10.92 22.19 -6.87
C TYR A 438 -12.28 22.22 -7.56
N ARG A 439 -13.12 23.19 -7.20
CA ARG A 439 -14.45 23.34 -7.83
C ARG A 439 -14.37 23.40 -9.35
N GLN A 440 -13.40 24.13 -9.89
CA GLN A 440 -13.21 24.25 -11.34
C GLN A 440 -12.95 22.90 -12.01
N ASP A 441 -12.16 22.02 -11.38
CA ASP A 441 -11.87 20.68 -11.91
C ASP A 441 -13.11 19.78 -11.83
N THR A 442 -13.89 19.87 -10.74
CA THR A 442 -15.17 19.15 -10.62
C THR A 442 -16.21 19.64 -11.64
N GLU A 443 -16.28 20.95 -11.88
CA GLU A 443 -17.14 21.56 -12.91
C GLU A 443 -16.73 21.06 -14.31
N TYR A 444 -15.43 21.05 -14.62
CA TYR A 444 -14.89 20.50 -15.86
C TYR A 444 -15.24 19.01 -16.04
N LEU A 445 -15.10 18.19 -14.99
CA LEU A 445 -15.51 16.79 -15.03
C LEU A 445 -17.01 16.65 -15.32
N ASN A 446 -17.84 17.48 -14.70
CA ASN A 446 -19.28 17.48 -14.95
C ASN A 446 -19.62 17.86 -16.40
N GLU A 447 -18.93 18.84 -16.98
CA GLU A 447 -19.09 19.25 -18.38
C GLU A 447 -18.80 18.09 -19.33
N ILE A 448 -17.64 17.45 -19.23
CA ILE A 448 -17.28 16.33 -20.12
C ILE A 448 -18.18 15.09 -19.93
N ILE A 449 -18.72 14.89 -18.73
CA ILE A 449 -19.71 13.83 -18.46
C ILE A 449 -21.03 14.12 -19.17
N ILE A 450 -21.47 15.39 -19.19
CA ILE A 450 -22.71 15.82 -19.87
C ILE A 450 -22.54 15.74 -21.39
N ASP A 451 -21.35 16.10 -21.90
CA ASP A 451 -21.00 16.02 -23.32
C ASP A 451 -20.85 14.58 -23.83
N GLY A 452 -20.81 13.60 -22.93
CA GLY A 452 -20.72 12.18 -23.28
C GLY A 452 -19.31 11.72 -23.62
N ASP A 453 -18.26 12.38 -23.10
CA ASP A 453 -16.89 11.91 -23.26
C ASP A 453 -16.68 10.58 -22.53
N GLU A 454 -16.59 9.48 -23.26
CA GLU A 454 -16.41 8.14 -22.68
C GLU A 454 -15.11 8.01 -21.85
N ASN A 455 -14.14 8.91 -22.00
CA ASN A 455 -12.86 8.88 -21.28
C ASN A 455 -12.87 9.68 -19.98
N TRP A 456 -14.00 10.29 -19.58
CA TRP A 456 -14.07 11.13 -18.37
C TRP A 456 -13.52 10.42 -17.12
N LEU A 457 -13.78 9.12 -16.99
CA LEU A 457 -13.38 8.32 -15.84
C LEU A 457 -11.85 8.26 -15.67
N ALA A 458 -11.09 8.29 -16.78
CA ALA A 458 -9.63 8.32 -16.73
C ALA A 458 -9.07 9.64 -16.17
N ARG A 459 -9.88 10.71 -16.17
CA ARG A 459 -9.55 12.02 -15.60
C ARG A 459 -10.00 12.18 -14.15
N VAL A 460 -10.49 11.11 -13.51
CA VAL A 460 -10.94 11.15 -12.11
C VAL A 460 -9.88 10.51 -11.20
N PRO A 461 -9.40 11.21 -10.16
CA PRO A 461 -8.44 10.66 -9.20
C PRO A 461 -9.15 9.81 -8.14
N PHE A 462 -9.64 8.64 -8.53
CA PHE A 462 -10.28 7.69 -7.63
C PHE A 462 -9.37 6.49 -7.30
N TYR A 463 -9.71 5.81 -6.20
CA TYR A 463 -9.00 4.65 -5.68
C TYR A 463 -10.01 3.61 -5.22
N ASP A 464 -9.82 2.37 -5.67
CA ASP A 464 -10.53 1.21 -5.16
C ASP A 464 -9.60 0.41 -4.24
N VAL A 465 -9.88 0.44 -2.94
CA VAL A 465 -8.97 -0.03 -1.89
C VAL A 465 -9.58 -1.22 -1.17
N ASN A 466 -8.82 -2.32 -1.07
CA ASN A 466 -9.21 -3.46 -0.25
C ASN A 466 -9.08 -3.12 1.24
N VAL A 467 -10.21 -2.84 1.88
CA VAL A 467 -10.29 -2.40 3.28
C VAL A 467 -10.69 -3.53 4.22
N THR A 468 -10.79 -4.77 3.75
CA THR A 468 -11.19 -5.96 4.56
C THR A 468 -10.52 -6.00 5.93
N LEU A 469 -9.28 -5.62 5.88
CA LEU A 469 -8.25 -5.73 6.88
C LEU A 469 -8.26 -4.58 7.91
N VAL A 470 -8.83 -3.43 7.54
CA VAL A 470 -8.93 -2.22 8.38
C VAL A 470 -10.38 -1.85 8.75
N ALA A 471 -11.36 -2.30 7.98
CA ALA A 471 -12.78 -2.03 8.20
C ALA A 471 -13.32 -2.74 9.44
N ASN A 472 -14.35 -2.15 10.05
CA ASN A 472 -15.12 -2.78 11.12
C ASN A 472 -16.25 -3.61 10.54
N TRP A 473 -16.33 -4.87 10.94
CA TRP A 473 -17.31 -5.78 10.40
C TRP A 473 -18.43 -6.10 11.39
N HIS A 474 -19.65 -6.23 10.89
CA HIS A 474 -20.78 -6.67 11.69
C HIS A 474 -21.81 -7.45 10.87
N SER A 475 -22.66 -8.19 11.58
CA SER A 475 -23.72 -9.03 11.03
C SER A 475 -25.06 -8.56 11.56
N SER A 476 -26.09 -8.52 10.70
CA SER A 476 -27.45 -8.17 11.12
C SER A 476 -28.06 -9.22 12.07
N ASP A 477 -27.58 -10.46 11.99
CA ASP A 477 -27.96 -11.57 12.86
C ASP A 477 -26.74 -12.44 13.20
N VAL A 478 -26.16 -12.18 14.37
CA VAL A 478 -25.01 -12.90 14.92
C VAL A 478 -25.30 -14.34 15.34
N GLN A 479 -26.58 -14.73 15.46
CA GLN A 479 -26.95 -16.12 15.76
C GLN A 479 -26.93 -16.97 14.49
N THR A 480 -27.24 -16.39 13.33
CA THR A 480 -27.15 -17.06 12.02
C THR A 480 -25.72 -17.01 11.48
N VAL A 481 -25.13 -15.82 11.44
CA VAL A 481 -23.77 -15.60 10.92
C VAL A 481 -22.99 -14.74 11.91
N ASN A 482 -22.05 -15.35 12.62
CA ASN A 482 -21.08 -14.64 13.45
C ASN A 482 -19.95 -14.08 12.57
N ILE A 483 -19.24 -13.06 13.06
CA ILE A 483 -18.09 -12.49 12.36
C ILE A 483 -16.87 -12.42 13.27
N LEU A 484 -15.74 -12.92 12.77
CA LEU A 484 -14.46 -12.82 13.43
C LEU A 484 -13.82 -11.48 13.06
N GLN A 485 -13.42 -10.75 14.09
CA GLN A 485 -12.93 -9.37 13.99
C GLN A 485 -11.75 -9.17 14.96
N GLN A 486 -10.59 -9.65 14.57
CA GLN A 486 -9.36 -9.52 15.35
C GLN A 486 -8.84 -8.07 15.38
N ALA A 487 -8.10 -7.66 16.41
CA ALA A 487 -7.53 -6.30 16.50
C ALA A 487 -6.46 -6.04 15.41
N ILE A 488 -6.41 -4.83 14.85
CA ILE A 488 -5.49 -4.49 13.73
C ILE A 488 -4.02 -4.55 14.15
N GLN A 489 -3.70 -4.30 15.42
CA GLN A 489 -2.32 -4.38 15.93
C GLN A 489 -1.72 -5.79 15.86
N THR A 490 -2.55 -6.82 15.69
CA THR A 490 -2.15 -8.23 15.65
C THR A 490 -2.06 -8.79 14.21
N VAL A 491 -2.04 -7.89 13.21
CA VAL A 491 -1.90 -8.25 11.79
C VAL A 491 -0.43 -8.55 11.47
N GLU A 492 -0.14 -9.80 11.11
CA GLU A 492 1.20 -10.28 10.75
C GLU A 492 1.29 -10.66 9.26
N ASN A 493 2.40 -10.36 8.59
CA ASN A 493 2.78 -10.91 7.27
C ASN A 493 1.75 -10.80 6.11
N VAL A 494 1.10 -9.64 5.97
CA VAL A 494 0.16 -9.32 4.87
C VAL A 494 0.74 -9.54 3.46
N GLU A 495 2.08 -9.51 3.32
CA GLU A 495 2.78 -9.75 2.05
C GLU A 495 2.82 -11.23 1.61
N GLN A 496 2.67 -12.18 2.54
CA GLN A 496 2.77 -13.63 2.25
C GLN A 496 1.41 -14.28 1.98
N ASP A 497 0.40 -13.93 2.80
CA ASP A 497 -0.97 -14.40 2.61
C ASP A 497 -1.96 -13.37 3.18
N TYR A 498 -2.43 -12.47 2.32
CA TYR A 498 -3.23 -11.31 2.71
C TYR A 498 -4.47 -11.67 3.56
N TYR A 499 -5.15 -12.80 3.24
CA TYR A 499 -6.36 -13.20 3.95
C TYR A 499 -6.12 -14.26 5.04
N ALA A 500 -5.03 -15.04 5.00
CA ALA A 500 -4.66 -15.90 6.13
C ALA A 500 -3.86 -15.20 7.22
N SER A 501 -3.40 -13.97 6.96
CA SER A 501 -2.63 -13.15 7.90
C SER A 501 -3.38 -12.91 9.23
N TYR A 502 -4.72 -12.93 9.25
CA TYR A 502 -5.56 -12.74 10.45
C TYR A 502 -7.07 -12.89 10.18
N GLN A 503 -7.86 -12.94 11.25
CA GLN A 503 -9.30 -13.14 11.19
C GLN A 503 -10.09 -11.82 11.23
N ARG A 504 -10.13 -11.08 10.11
CA ARG A 504 -11.07 -9.95 9.90
C ARG A 504 -11.86 -10.17 8.61
N GLY A 505 -13.17 -9.92 8.66
CA GLY A 505 -14.07 -10.26 7.56
C GLY A 505 -14.29 -11.76 7.37
N VAL A 506 -13.84 -12.60 8.31
CA VAL A 506 -14.16 -14.04 8.31
C VAL A 506 -15.51 -14.24 8.98
N ILE A 507 -16.46 -14.81 8.26
CA ILE A 507 -17.78 -15.16 8.80
C ILE A 507 -17.83 -16.61 9.25
N GLU A 508 -18.56 -16.86 10.33
CA GLU A 508 -18.94 -18.20 10.76
C GLU A 508 -20.44 -18.38 10.59
N THR A 509 -20.84 -19.27 9.69
CA THR A 509 -22.24 -19.58 9.41
C THR A 509 -22.68 -20.71 10.36
N LEU A 510 -23.49 -20.36 11.37
CA LEU A 510 -23.76 -21.20 12.54
C LEU A 510 -25.04 -22.04 12.37
N MET A 511 -26.08 -21.46 11.80
CA MET A 511 -27.36 -22.12 11.60
C MET A 511 -28.06 -21.64 10.33
N LEU A 512 -29.03 -22.42 9.86
CA LEU A 512 -29.84 -22.09 8.68
C LEU A 512 -30.60 -20.77 8.90
N GLY A 513 -30.53 -19.88 7.93
CA GLY A 513 -31.12 -18.55 8.07
C GLY A 513 -30.54 -17.56 7.07
N ARG A 514 -30.88 -16.29 7.24
CA ARG A 514 -30.31 -15.20 6.44
C ARG A 514 -29.73 -14.14 7.36
N SER A 515 -28.55 -13.66 7.03
CA SER A 515 -27.97 -12.48 7.66
C SER A 515 -27.35 -11.58 6.61
N ARG A 516 -27.33 -10.27 6.84
CA ARG A 516 -26.60 -9.31 6.04
C ARG A 516 -25.30 -8.97 6.74
N ILE A 517 -24.20 -9.06 6.00
CA ILE A 517 -22.86 -8.77 6.50
C ILE A 517 -22.42 -7.43 5.95
N HIS A 518 -21.88 -6.60 6.85
CA HIS A 518 -21.56 -5.21 6.59
C HIS A 518 -20.13 -4.88 7.00
N ALA A 519 -19.44 -4.11 6.17
CA ALA A 519 -18.18 -3.46 6.51
C ALA A 519 -18.40 -1.96 6.70
N SER A 520 -17.88 -1.40 7.79
CA SER A 520 -18.07 -0.01 8.18
C SER A 520 -16.76 0.69 8.55
N MET A 521 -16.66 1.97 8.24
CA MET A 521 -15.47 2.79 8.47
C MET A 521 -15.86 4.25 8.71
N SER A 522 -15.01 4.99 9.42
CA SER A 522 -15.09 6.46 9.42
C SER A 522 -14.85 6.99 8.01
N GLY A 523 -15.57 8.05 7.61
CA GLY A 523 -15.49 8.59 6.24
C GLY A 523 -14.21 9.37 5.90
N SER A 524 -13.31 9.60 6.87
CA SER A 524 -12.04 10.30 6.71
C SER A 524 -10.86 9.33 6.65
N ASN A 525 -9.63 9.85 6.60
CA ASN A 525 -8.42 9.01 6.64
C ASN A 525 -8.36 8.10 7.88
N SER A 526 -9.05 8.45 8.99
CA SER A 526 -9.10 7.60 10.18
C SER A 526 -9.66 6.21 9.90
N GLY A 527 -10.61 6.10 8.96
CA GLY A 527 -11.13 4.83 8.49
C GLY A 527 -10.04 3.99 7.82
N VAL A 528 -9.18 4.60 6.99
CA VAL A 528 -8.16 3.91 6.20
C VAL A 528 -7.15 3.18 7.08
N VAL A 529 -6.80 3.75 8.24
CA VAL A 529 -5.92 3.12 9.24
C VAL A 529 -6.68 2.30 10.30
N GLY A 530 -7.98 2.11 10.10
CA GLY A 530 -8.87 1.41 11.04
C GLY A 530 -8.89 2.02 12.45
N HIS A 531 -8.58 3.31 12.56
CA HIS A 531 -8.62 4.04 13.81
C HIS A 531 -10.09 4.35 14.16
N SER A 532 -10.39 4.41 15.46
CA SER A 532 -11.69 4.94 15.91
C SER A 532 -11.91 6.37 15.40
N PRO A 533 -13.16 6.85 15.30
CA PRO A 533 -13.42 8.24 14.95
C PRO A 533 -12.56 9.22 15.77
N LEU A 534 -12.00 10.24 15.12
CA LEU A 534 -11.12 11.23 15.76
C LEU A 534 -11.87 12.44 16.32
N SER A 535 -13.06 12.72 15.80
CA SER A 535 -13.88 13.87 16.18
C SER A 535 -15.33 13.46 16.41
N PRO A 536 -16.12 14.29 17.13
CA PRO A 536 -17.57 14.10 17.22
C PRO A 536 -18.24 14.04 15.84
N PHE A 537 -17.71 14.78 14.87
CA PHE A 537 -18.20 14.78 13.49
C PHE A 537 -18.02 13.41 12.83
N GLU A 538 -16.83 12.81 12.91
CA GLU A 538 -16.57 11.48 12.38
C GLU A 538 -17.43 10.40 13.07
N ALA A 539 -17.58 10.48 14.39
CA ALA A 539 -18.37 9.52 15.16
C ALA A 539 -19.84 9.50 14.71
N SER A 540 -20.36 10.64 14.24
CA SER A 540 -21.71 10.77 13.69
C SER A 540 -21.83 10.38 12.21
N ARG A 541 -20.72 10.08 11.53
CA ARG A 541 -20.64 9.87 10.07
C ARG A 541 -19.85 8.62 9.67
N THR A 542 -20.02 7.54 10.44
CA THR A 542 -19.54 6.22 10.01
C THR A 542 -20.30 5.79 8.76
N THR A 543 -19.55 5.44 7.71
CA THR A 543 -20.13 4.90 6.48
C THR A 543 -20.24 3.39 6.65
N ASP A 544 -21.44 2.88 6.43
CA ASP A 544 -21.68 1.46 6.34
C ASP A 544 -21.76 1.04 4.88
N GLY A 545 -21.23 -0.13 4.57
CA GLY A 545 -21.32 -0.68 3.23
C GLY A 545 -22.74 -1.12 2.89
N SER A 546 -22.96 -1.40 1.61
CA SER A 546 -24.30 -1.78 1.10
C SER A 546 -24.82 -3.09 1.69
N GLY A 547 -23.93 -3.88 2.28
CA GLY A 547 -24.22 -5.18 2.86
C GLY A 547 -24.39 -6.26 1.79
N ILE A 548 -23.96 -7.46 2.13
CA ILE A 548 -24.13 -8.68 1.33
C ILE A 548 -25.02 -9.66 2.09
N GLU A 549 -26.09 -10.16 1.46
CA GLU A 549 -26.94 -11.18 2.08
C GLU A 549 -26.26 -12.54 1.98
N VAL A 550 -26.10 -13.18 3.15
CA VAL A 550 -25.64 -14.55 3.31
C VAL A 550 -26.85 -15.40 3.70
N ASN A 551 -27.24 -16.31 2.82
CA ASN A 551 -28.29 -17.29 3.06
C ASN A 551 -27.67 -18.65 3.38
N VAL A 552 -27.72 -19.03 4.66
CA VAL A 552 -27.16 -20.28 5.16
C VAL A 552 -28.13 -21.42 4.87
N GLN A 553 -27.70 -22.36 4.04
CA GLN A 553 -28.49 -23.50 3.59
C GLN A 553 -27.78 -24.83 3.90
N PRO A 554 -28.48 -25.98 3.87
CA PRO A 554 -27.90 -27.28 4.21
C PRO A 554 -26.71 -27.71 3.35
#